data_AF-A0A7R9E0K0-F1
#
_entry.id   AF-A0A7R9E0K0-F1
#
_cell.length_a   1.000
_cell.length_b   1.000
_cell.length_c   1.000
_cell.angle_alpha   90.00
_cell.angle_beta   90.00
_cell.angle_gamma   90.00
#
_symmetry.space_group_name_H-M   'P 1'
#
loop_
_entity.id
_entity.type
_entity.pdbx_description
1 polymer ?
#
loop_
_entity_poly.entity_id
_entity_poly.type
_entity_poly.pdbx_seq_one_letter_code
_entity_poly.pdbx_strand_id
1 'polypeptide(L)'
;MTSFKLSSGQQIPAVGLGTWQSKAADVSKAVADALGAGYRHIDTAYNYFNEDAIGNALSQWLGVQGNSRQDLFISTKLPHVGNRPSDVRKYLDKSLARLRLDYIDLYMVHMPFGFLSDQSGDSPVVGKDGSYLLDMNTDIVAVWKTGRQPLTHVVMTAKVMESLVDEGRVRAIGVSNFNIVQLERLLVAARVPPAVNQVETHASCQQSELRAFCRRQDILVTAYSPLGSPGSRAHFKNKYNYRWCAGVRRSYWQHLLALSYLCLKVVCWSKKELLATSPRSQLCQKVVCWGKKELLVQSPRFQLCVKMVCWGKKELLAKSPRSQLCVKVVCWGKKELLETSPRSQLCVKVVCWGKKELLATSTNQRCETCLIIGGSPETYPDHMNHPVVQNIARCHNKTPAQILLKHLVQQGVAVIPKSINPARIAENIQIFDFELDVNELNQLNSLDQGEEGRIVDYNWYKGVEAHPEYPFTERLKPKIDKNGHFESNTSFIAS
;
A
#
# COMPACT_ATOMS: atom_id res chain seq x y z
N MET A 1 -20.90 -20.89 -8.89
CA MET A 1 -19.95 -19.82 -8.56
C MET A 1 -20.58 -18.94 -7.51
N THR A 2 -19.90 -18.68 -6.38
CA THR A 2 -20.45 -17.80 -5.34
C THR A 2 -20.54 -16.36 -5.87
N SER A 3 -21.64 -15.68 -5.57
CA SER A 3 -21.88 -14.28 -5.91
C SER A 3 -22.40 -13.53 -4.69
N PHE A 4 -22.20 -12.23 -4.67
CA PHE A 4 -22.74 -11.34 -3.66
C PHE A 4 -23.87 -10.52 -4.27
N LYS A 5 -24.94 -10.30 -3.49
CA LYS A 5 -26.03 -9.42 -3.88
C LYS A 5 -25.60 -7.97 -3.65
N LEU A 6 -25.76 -7.13 -4.66
CA LEU A 6 -25.58 -5.69 -4.56
C LEU A 6 -26.89 -5.01 -4.15
N SER A 7 -26.80 -3.82 -3.56
CA SER A 7 -27.95 -2.97 -3.24
C SER A 7 -28.77 -2.57 -4.48
N SER A 8 -28.16 -2.60 -5.67
CA SER A 8 -28.84 -2.46 -6.97
C SER A 8 -29.71 -3.66 -7.36
N GLY A 9 -29.63 -4.77 -6.61
CA GLY A 9 -30.28 -6.05 -6.91
C GLY A 9 -29.47 -6.99 -7.81
N GLN A 10 -28.37 -6.53 -8.41
CA GLN A 10 -27.49 -7.36 -9.22
C GLN A 10 -26.69 -8.37 -8.39
N GLN A 11 -26.26 -9.46 -9.02
CA GLN A 11 -25.32 -10.43 -8.45
C GLN A 11 -23.93 -10.19 -9.03
N ILE A 12 -22.96 -9.83 -8.18
CA ILE A 12 -21.55 -9.72 -8.59
C ILE A 12 -20.82 -11.03 -8.24
N PRO A 13 -20.14 -11.68 -9.21
CA PRO A 13 -19.31 -12.84 -8.91
C PRO A 13 -18.23 -12.52 -7.87
N ALA A 14 -18.06 -13.41 -6.88
CA ALA A 14 -17.12 -13.21 -5.78
C ALA A 14 -15.65 -13.12 -6.25
N VAL A 15 -15.34 -13.67 -7.42
CA VAL A 15 -14.01 -13.62 -8.05
C VAL A 15 -14.16 -13.06 -9.46
N GLY A 16 -13.41 -12.00 -9.75
CA GLY A 16 -13.25 -11.43 -11.08
C GLY A 16 -11.79 -11.38 -11.55
N LEU A 17 -11.57 -11.17 -12.83
CA LEU A 17 -10.22 -10.97 -13.38
C LEU A 17 -9.88 -9.48 -13.33
N GLY A 18 -8.84 -9.11 -12.58
CA GLY A 18 -8.26 -7.77 -12.65
C GLY A 18 -7.39 -7.59 -13.90
N THR A 19 -7.49 -6.45 -14.60
CA THR A 19 -6.79 -6.22 -15.88
C THR A 19 -5.73 -5.12 -15.86
N TRP A 20 -5.44 -4.54 -14.69
CA TRP A 20 -4.46 -3.46 -14.55
C TRP A 20 -3.05 -3.85 -15.03
N GLN A 21 -2.42 -2.97 -15.81
CA GLN A 21 -1.09 -3.11 -16.43
C GLN A 21 -0.91 -4.25 -17.45
N SER A 22 -1.96 -4.97 -17.81
CA SER A 22 -1.84 -5.95 -18.90
C SER A 22 -1.79 -5.20 -20.23
N LYS A 23 -0.72 -5.42 -21.02
CA LYS A 23 -0.61 -4.90 -22.38
C LYS A 23 -1.75 -5.46 -23.24
N ALA A 24 -2.09 -4.77 -24.33
CA ALA A 24 -3.19 -5.16 -25.22
C ALA A 24 -3.16 -6.64 -25.64
N ALA A 25 -2.01 -7.13 -26.14
CA ALA A 25 -1.89 -8.54 -26.55
C ALA A 25 -2.07 -9.53 -25.38
N ASP A 26 -1.50 -9.21 -24.23
CA ASP A 26 -1.55 -10.09 -23.05
C ASP A 26 -2.96 -10.10 -22.42
N VAL A 27 -3.66 -8.96 -22.41
CA VAL A 27 -4.97 -8.84 -21.76
C VAL A 27 -6.05 -9.58 -22.54
N SER A 28 -6.04 -9.54 -23.88
CA SER A 28 -7.03 -10.27 -24.68
C SER A 28 -6.96 -11.77 -24.41
N LYS A 29 -5.73 -12.32 -24.38
CA LYS A 29 -5.52 -13.72 -24.03
C LYS A 29 -5.93 -14.03 -22.59
N ALA A 30 -5.55 -13.19 -21.63
CA ALA A 30 -5.92 -13.38 -20.23
C ALA A 30 -7.45 -13.38 -20.02
N VAL A 31 -8.19 -12.53 -20.72
CA VAL A 31 -9.66 -12.51 -20.69
C VAL A 31 -10.22 -13.81 -21.27
N ALA A 32 -9.71 -14.27 -22.42
CA ALA A 32 -10.13 -15.54 -23.01
C ALA A 32 -9.86 -16.74 -22.07
N ASP A 33 -8.65 -16.81 -21.51
CA ASP A 33 -8.25 -17.85 -20.54
C ASP A 33 -9.16 -17.82 -19.29
N ALA A 34 -9.50 -16.62 -18.79
CA ALA A 34 -10.38 -16.47 -17.64
C ALA A 34 -11.81 -16.92 -17.94
N LEU A 35 -12.39 -16.50 -19.07
CA LEU A 35 -13.74 -16.91 -19.47
C LEU A 35 -13.83 -18.44 -19.67
N GLY A 36 -12.78 -19.04 -20.25
CA GLY A 36 -12.63 -20.50 -20.38
C GLY A 36 -12.48 -21.23 -19.04
N ALA A 37 -11.82 -20.61 -18.06
CA ALA A 37 -11.72 -21.12 -16.69
C ALA A 37 -12.99 -20.93 -15.84
N GLY A 38 -14.05 -20.30 -16.40
CA GLY A 38 -15.32 -20.10 -15.71
C GLY A 38 -15.49 -18.73 -15.05
N TYR A 39 -14.59 -17.77 -15.26
CA TYR A 39 -14.82 -16.40 -14.82
C TYR A 39 -16.02 -15.82 -15.55
N ARG A 40 -16.80 -15.04 -14.82
CA ARG A 40 -17.91 -14.24 -15.36
C ARG A 40 -17.84 -12.78 -14.92
N HIS A 41 -16.74 -12.37 -14.29
CA HIS A 41 -16.50 -10.99 -13.87
C HIS A 41 -15.15 -10.51 -14.40
N ILE A 42 -15.14 -9.42 -15.16
CA ILE A 42 -13.94 -8.75 -15.67
C ILE A 42 -13.89 -7.32 -15.12
N ASP A 43 -12.82 -7.00 -14.40
CA ASP A 43 -12.56 -5.66 -13.89
C ASP A 43 -11.53 -4.93 -14.75
N THR A 44 -11.94 -3.77 -15.28
CA THR A 44 -11.10 -2.87 -16.06
C THR A 44 -11.26 -1.42 -15.61
N ALA A 45 -10.60 -0.49 -16.30
CA ALA A 45 -10.76 0.94 -16.13
C ALA A 45 -10.27 1.67 -17.38
N TYR A 46 -10.85 2.83 -17.65
CA TYR A 46 -10.42 3.70 -18.75
C TYR A 46 -8.90 3.97 -18.74
N ASN A 47 -8.35 4.25 -17.56
CA ASN A 47 -6.94 4.56 -17.33
C ASN A 47 -5.98 3.37 -17.50
N TYR A 48 -6.48 2.18 -17.79
CA TYR A 48 -5.63 1.02 -18.04
C TYR A 48 -5.21 0.93 -19.52
N PHE A 49 -5.85 1.73 -20.39
CA PHE A 49 -5.54 1.85 -21.82
C PHE A 49 -5.54 0.49 -22.54
N ASN A 50 -6.43 -0.41 -22.11
CA ASN A 50 -6.53 -1.76 -22.64
C ASN A 50 -7.98 -2.23 -22.85
N GLU A 51 -8.97 -1.34 -22.70
CA GLU A 51 -10.39 -1.63 -22.90
C GLU A 51 -10.70 -2.10 -24.33
N ASP A 52 -10.05 -1.55 -25.37
CA ASP A 52 -10.23 -2.02 -26.76
C ASP A 52 -9.84 -3.50 -26.93
N ALA A 53 -8.75 -3.91 -26.30
CA ALA A 53 -8.27 -5.28 -26.35
C ALA A 53 -9.20 -6.23 -25.58
N ILE A 54 -9.76 -5.77 -24.47
CA ILE A 54 -10.79 -6.49 -23.71
C ILE A 54 -12.07 -6.59 -24.55
N GLY A 55 -12.52 -5.50 -25.18
CA GLY A 55 -13.71 -5.48 -26.03
C GLY A 55 -13.61 -6.45 -27.20
N ASN A 56 -12.43 -6.58 -27.81
CA ASN A 56 -12.16 -7.64 -28.80
C ASN A 56 -12.41 -9.05 -28.24
N ALA A 57 -11.84 -9.36 -27.07
CA ALA A 57 -11.99 -10.68 -26.45
C ALA A 57 -13.46 -10.95 -26.03
N LEU A 58 -14.16 -9.94 -25.52
CA LEU A 58 -15.58 -10.03 -25.17
C LEU A 58 -16.44 -10.27 -26.42
N SER A 59 -16.23 -9.53 -27.52
CA SER A 59 -16.97 -9.74 -28.77
C SER A 59 -16.75 -11.16 -29.32
N GLN A 60 -15.53 -11.67 -29.27
CA GLN A 60 -15.23 -13.04 -29.70
C GLN A 60 -15.97 -14.08 -28.83
N TRP A 61 -15.94 -13.92 -27.50
CA TRP A 61 -16.66 -14.83 -26.61
C TRP A 61 -18.17 -14.78 -26.80
N LEU A 62 -18.75 -13.59 -26.97
CA LEU A 62 -20.18 -13.40 -27.22
C LEU A 62 -20.63 -13.89 -28.60
N GLY A 63 -19.71 -14.01 -29.56
CA GLY A 63 -19.98 -14.58 -30.88
C GLY A 63 -20.12 -16.11 -30.89
N VAL A 64 -19.76 -16.79 -29.79
CA VAL A 64 -19.91 -18.24 -29.65
C VAL A 64 -21.33 -18.57 -29.21
N GLN A 65 -21.98 -19.51 -29.91
CA GLN A 65 -23.35 -19.93 -29.61
C GLN A 65 -23.49 -20.42 -28.16
N GLY A 66 -24.51 -19.91 -27.46
CA GLY A 66 -24.83 -20.24 -26.07
C GLY A 66 -24.27 -19.26 -25.04
N ASN A 67 -23.36 -18.36 -25.43
CA ASN A 67 -22.87 -17.30 -24.55
C ASN A 67 -23.78 -16.07 -24.62
N SER A 68 -24.08 -15.44 -23.47
CA SER A 68 -24.89 -14.22 -23.40
C SER A 68 -24.17 -13.10 -22.67
N ARG A 69 -24.43 -11.85 -23.08
CA ARG A 69 -23.95 -10.65 -22.36
C ARG A 69 -24.45 -10.62 -20.92
N GLN A 70 -25.64 -11.18 -20.66
CA GLN A 70 -26.23 -11.23 -19.32
C GLN A 70 -25.50 -12.19 -18.38
N ASP A 71 -24.68 -13.10 -18.91
CA ASP A 71 -23.86 -14.01 -18.11
C ASP A 71 -22.58 -13.33 -17.59
N LEU A 72 -22.27 -12.13 -18.07
CA LEU A 72 -21.07 -11.39 -17.72
C LEU A 72 -21.37 -10.22 -16.78
N PHE A 73 -20.45 -9.99 -15.86
CA PHE A 73 -20.38 -8.82 -15.00
C PHE A 73 -19.14 -8.00 -15.37
N ILE A 74 -19.33 -6.86 -16.02
CA ILE A 74 -18.24 -5.99 -16.46
C ILE A 74 -18.18 -4.74 -15.59
N SER A 75 -17.04 -4.51 -14.94
CA SER A 75 -16.76 -3.28 -14.21
C SER A 75 -15.74 -2.42 -14.94
N THR A 76 -16.03 -1.12 -15.05
CA THR A 76 -15.06 -0.10 -15.49
C THR A 76 -15.16 1.17 -14.64
N LYS A 77 -14.25 2.12 -14.86
CA LYS A 77 -14.05 3.25 -13.95
C LYS A 77 -13.88 4.56 -14.70
N LEU A 78 -14.58 5.59 -14.24
CA LEU A 78 -14.40 6.99 -14.61
C LEU A 78 -12.94 7.40 -14.33
N PRO A 79 -12.17 7.86 -15.32
CA PRO A 79 -10.78 8.22 -15.10
C PRO A 79 -10.66 9.48 -14.26
N HIS A 80 -9.54 9.63 -13.55
CA HIS A 80 -9.25 10.77 -12.69
C HIS A 80 -9.22 12.14 -13.41
N VAL A 81 -8.99 12.16 -14.72
CA VAL A 81 -9.13 13.38 -15.57
C VAL A 81 -10.58 13.70 -15.92
N GLY A 82 -11.51 12.78 -15.66
CA GLY A 82 -12.94 12.90 -15.87
C GLY A 82 -13.73 13.04 -14.57
N ASN A 83 -13.07 13.31 -13.45
CA ASN A 83 -13.69 13.53 -12.13
C ASN A 83 -14.43 14.89 -12.07
N ARG A 84 -15.30 15.15 -13.04
CA ARG A 84 -16.10 16.36 -13.18
C ARG A 84 -17.47 15.98 -13.75
N PRO A 85 -18.57 16.63 -13.33
CA PRO A 85 -19.91 16.28 -13.80
C PRO A 85 -20.03 16.29 -15.33
N SER A 86 -19.42 17.28 -15.99
CA SER A 86 -19.43 17.44 -17.44
C SER A 86 -18.84 16.26 -18.21
N ASP A 87 -17.92 15.51 -17.61
CA ASP A 87 -17.12 14.49 -18.27
C ASP A 87 -17.60 13.06 -18.01
N VAL A 88 -18.48 12.85 -17.02
CA VAL A 88 -18.96 11.51 -16.60
C VAL A 88 -19.50 10.71 -17.79
N ARG A 89 -20.43 11.30 -18.55
CA ARG A 89 -21.01 10.63 -19.72
C ARG A 89 -19.98 10.41 -20.82
N LYS A 90 -19.16 11.42 -21.11
CA LYS A 90 -18.14 11.37 -22.16
C LYS A 90 -17.23 10.15 -21.98
N TYR A 91 -16.74 9.91 -20.77
CA TYR A 91 -15.86 8.77 -20.52
C TYR A 91 -16.60 7.44 -20.45
N LEU A 92 -17.85 7.39 -19.99
CA LEU A 92 -18.67 6.19 -20.14
C LEU A 92 -18.86 5.82 -21.62
N ASP A 93 -19.16 6.80 -22.48
CA ASP A 93 -19.34 6.61 -23.93
C ASP A 93 -18.07 6.01 -24.55
N LYS A 94 -16.91 6.57 -24.21
CA LYS A 94 -15.62 6.04 -24.68
C LYS A 94 -15.39 4.61 -24.18
N SER A 95 -15.61 4.32 -22.89
CA SER A 95 -15.45 2.95 -22.36
C SER A 95 -16.39 1.95 -23.01
N LEU A 96 -17.68 2.28 -23.18
CA LEU A 96 -18.65 1.43 -23.87
C LEU A 96 -18.22 1.14 -25.32
N ALA A 97 -17.75 2.15 -26.04
CA ALA A 97 -17.27 1.99 -27.41
C ALA A 97 -16.04 1.07 -27.49
N ARG A 98 -15.06 1.27 -26.60
CA ARG A 98 -13.85 0.43 -26.54
C ARG A 98 -14.15 -1.02 -26.15
N LEU A 99 -15.03 -1.20 -25.16
CA LEU A 99 -15.47 -2.52 -24.71
C LEU A 99 -16.47 -3.18 -25.66
N ARG A 100 -17.06 -2.42 -26.58
CA ARG A 100 -18.09 -2.85 -27.54
C ARG A 100 -19.32 -3.41 -26.84
N LEU A 101 -19.80 -2.67 -25.84
CA LEU A 101 -20.94 -3.02 -25.03
C LEU A 101 -21.98 -1.90 -25.08
N ASP A 102 -23.25 -2.27 -24.93
CA ASP A 102 -24.35 -1.30 -24.82
C ASP A 102 -24.55 -0.80 -23.38
N TYR A 103 -24.12 -1.60 -22.39
CA TYR A 103 -24.19 -1.25 -20.97
C TYR A 103 -23.03 -1.84 -20.16
N ILE A 104 -22.73 -1.19 -19.03
CA ILE A 104 -21.78 -1.63 -18.00
C ILE A 104 -22.55 -2.15 -16.77
N ASP A 105 -22.08 -3.23 -16.13
CA ASP A 105 -22.72 -3.72 -14.91
C ASP A 105 -22.39 -2.81 -13.73
N LEU A 106 -21.11 -2.45 -13.57
CA LEU A 106 -20.65 -1.57 -12.50
C LEU A 106 -19.74 -0.46 -13.03
N TYR A 107 -20.17 0.80 -12.91
CA TYR A 107 -19.35 1.97 -13.25
C TYR A 107 -18.92 2.71 -12.00
N MET A 108 -17.61 2.91 -11.80
CA MET A 108 -17.07 3.47 -10.56
C MET A 108 -16.31 4.79 -10.76
N VAL A 109 -16.39 5.70 -9.80
CA VAL A 109 -15.40 6.78 -9.68
C VAL A 109 -14.08 6.17 -9.23
N HIS A 110 -13.03 6.24 -10.05
CA HIS A 110 -11.79 5.47 -9.83
C HIS A 110 -10.98 5.93 -8.61
N MET A 111 -11.02 7.22 -8.29
CA MET A 111 -10.37 7.80 -7.11
C MET A 111 -11.07 9.11 -6.74
N PRO A 112 -11.03 9.54 -5.48
CA PRO A 112 -11.79 10.70 -5.01
C PRO A 112 -11.18 12.07 -5.38
N PHE A 113 -9.96 12.11 -5.91
CA PHE A 113 -9.29 13.34 -6.36
C PHE A 113 -9.04 13.34 -7.87
N GLY A 114 -9.09 14.52 -8.49
CA GLY A 114 -9.01 14.69 -9.94
C GLY A 114 -7.67 15.24 -10.42
N PHE A 115 -7.50 15.23 -11.74
CA PHE A 115 -6.36 15.85 -12.43
C PHE A 115 -6.87 16.80 -13.51
N LEU A 116 -6.11 17.87 -13.77
CA LEU A 116 -6.36 18.70 -14.93
C LEU A 116 -6.13 17.86 -16.19
N SER A 117 -7.09 17.89 -17.12
CA SER A 117 -7.02 17.14 -18.37
C SER A 117 -6.25 17.93 -19.42
N ASP A 118 -5.39 17.25 -20.18
CA ASP A 118 -4.69 17.83 -21.32
C ASP A 118 -5.64 18.05 -22.52
N GLN A 119 -5.10 18.58 -23.62
CA GLN A 119 -5.90 18.85 -24.83
C GLN A 119 -6.49 17.59 -25.47
N SER A 120 -5.85 16.42 -25.29
CA SER A 120 -6.39 15.15 -25.77
C SER A 120 -7.63 14.74 -24.98
N GLY A 121 -7.75 15.21 -23.74
CA GLY A 121 -8.82 14.83 -22.85
C GLY A 121 -8.68 13.38 -22.38
N ASP A 122 -7.48 12.81 -22.39
CA ASP A 122 -7.21 11.40 -22.05
C ASP A 122 -6.00 11.22 -21.12
N SER A 123 -5.22 12.28 -20.88
CA SER A 123 -4.09 12.27 -19.96
C SER A 123 -4.06 13.51 -19.06
N PRO A 124 -3.47 13.42 -17.86
CA PRO A 124 -3.24 14.60 -17.02
C PRO A 124 -2.31 15.60 -17.70
N VAL A 125 -2.54 16.89 -17.46
CA VAL A 125 -1.56 17.93 -17.80
C VAL A 125 -0.27 17.69 -17.03
N VAL A 126 0.86 17.78 -17.73
CA VAL A 126 2.21 17.70 -17.15
C VAL A 126 2.72 19.12 -16.91
N GLY A 127 3.04 19.43 -15.66
CA GLY A 127 3.65 20.69 -15.25
C GLY A 127 5.09 20.84 -15.75
N LYS A 128 5.64 22.06 -15.62
CA LYS A 128 7.02 22.37 -16.06
C LYS A 128 8.09 21.51 -15.39
N ASP A 129 7.80 20.99 -14.20
CA ASP A 129 8.70 20.13 -13.43
C ASP A 129 8.52 18.62 -13.70
N GLY A 130 7.68 18.26 -14.68
CA GLY A 130 7.38 16.89 -15.05
C GLY A 130 6.33 16.19 -14.17
N SER A 131 5.77 16.86 -13.16
CA SER A 131 4.68 16.31 -12.33
C SER A 131 3.32 16.46 -13.01
N TYR A 132 2.36 15.60 -12.66
CA TYR A 132 0.97 15.77 -13.11
C TYR A 132 0.27 16.85 -12.29
N LEU A 133 -0.51 17.70 -12.95
CA LEU A 133 -1.27 18.75 -12.29
C LEU A 133 -2.59 18.20 -11.73
N LEU A 134 -2.75 18.32 -10.41
CA LEU A 134 -3.95 17.94 -9.68
C LEU A 134 -5.06 18.97 -9.89
N ASP A 135 -6.31 18.50 -9.89
CA ASP A 135 -7.49 19.36 -9.89
C ASP A 135 -7.97 19.61 -8.46
N MET A 136 -7.41 20.64 -7.83
CA MET A 136 -7.69 20.98 -6.43
C MET A 136 -9.15 21.38 -6.15
N ASN A 137 -9.98 21.53 -7.19
CA ASN A 137 -11.40 21.85 -7.10
C ASN A 137 -12.30 20.63 -7.33
N THR A 138 -11.76 19.41 -7.24
CA THR A 138 -12.56 18.19 -7.38
C THR A 138 -13.68 18.14 -6.34
N ASP A 139 -14.93 17.97 -6.81
CA ASP A 139 -16.11 17.82 -5.97
C ASP A 139 -16.76 16.46 -6.22
N ILE A 140 -16.52 15.53 -5.30
CA ILE A 140 -17.04 14.16 -5.37
C ILE A 140 -18.58 14.10 -5.32
N VAL A 141 -19.23 15.04 -4.64
CA VAL A 141 -20.69 15.07 -4.53
C VAL A 141 -21.30 15.55 -5.84
N ALA A 142 -20.70 16.57 -6.46
CA ALA A 142 -21.13 17.04 -7.78
C ALA A 142 -20.96 15.97 -8.87
N VAL A 143 -19.88 15.18 -8.81
CA VAL A 143 -19.66 14.04 -9.72
C VAL A 143 -20.69 12.93 -9.51
N TRP A 144 -21.26 12.81 -8.31
CA TRP A 144 -22.23 11.77 -7.96
C TRP A 144 -23.69 12.14 -8.22
N LYS A 145 -24.11 13.32 -7.76
CA LYS A 145 -25.50 13.73 -7.69
C LYS A 145 -25.97 14.50 -8.92
N THR A 146 -27.13 14.11 -9.46
CA THR A 146 -27.86 14.93 -10.44
C THR A 146 -28.29 16.29 -9.83
N GLY A 147 -27.88 17.39 -10.44
CA GLY A 147 -28.35 18.71 -10.05
C GLY A 147 -29.84 18.86 -10.37
N ARG A 148 -30.71 18.90 -9.36
CA ARG A 148 -31.99 19.62 -9.46
C ARG A 148 -31.71 21.09 -9.26
N GLN A 149 -31.38 21.80 -10.33
CA GLN A 149 -31.56 23.25 -10.34
C GLN A 149 -33.07 23.52 -10.44
N PRO A 150 -33.64 24.45 -9.66
CA PRO A 150 -35.01 24.93 -9.88
C PRO A 150 -35.13 25.48 -11.30
N LEU A 151 -36.24 25.16 -11.96
CA LEU A 151 -36.59 25.59 -13.31
C LEU A 151 -36.62 27.13 -13.44
N THR A 152 -35.48 27.73 -13.79
CA THR A 152 -35.44 29.03 -14.45
C THR A 152 -34.47 28.93 -15.62
N HIS A 153 -35.04 28.72 -16.81
CA HIS A 153 -34.47 28.91 -18.14
C HIS A 153 -32.99 28.53 -18.38
N VAL A 154 -32.83 27.41 -19.10
CA VAL A 154 -31.62 27.01 -19.88
C VAL A 154 -30.39 26.60 -19.04
N VAL A 155 -30.28 25.32 -18.69
CA VAL A 155 -29.11 24.42 -18.94
C VAL A 155 -29.53 22.97 -18.59
N MET A 156 -29.82 22.16 -19.61
CA MET A 156 -30.21 20.74 -19.54
C MET A 156 -28.98 19.80 -19.43
N THR A 157 -28.03 20.08 -18.52
CA THR A 157 -26.78 19.28 -18.47
C THR A 157 -26.16 19.12 -17.08
N ALA A 158 -26.94 18.67 -16.09
CA ALA A 158 -26.35 17.98 -14.94
C ALA A 158 -26.45 16.47 -15.19
N LYS A 159 -25.49 15.94 -15.95
CA LYS A 159 -25.36 14.51 -16.31
C LYS A 159 -24.37 13.87 -15.35
N VAL A 160 -24.84 12.99 -14.48
CA VAL A 160 -24.13 12.60 -13.27
C VAL A 160 -24.26 11.09 -13.05
N MET A 161 -23.40 10.46 -12.24
CA MET A 161 -23.35 9.00 -12.07
C MET A 161 -24.73 8.35 -11.92
N GLU A 162 -25.62 8.94 -11.13
CA GLU A 162 -26.99 8.45 -10.93
C GLU A 162 -27.84 8.42 -12.21
N SER A 163 -27.74 9.42 -13.09
CA SER A 163 -28.55 9.47 -14.32
C SER A 163 -28.18 8.36 -15.30
N LEU A 164 -26.95 7.87 -15.23
CA LEU A 164 -26.52 6.74 -16.06
C LEU A 164 -27.29 5.46 -15.72
N VAL A 165 -27.72 5.31 -14.47
CA VAL A 165 -28.57 4.20 -14.01
C VAL A 165 -29.98 4.36 -14.56
N ASP A 166 -30.56 5.55 -14.44
CA ASP A 166 -31.92 5.84 -14.94
C ASP A 166 -32.03 5.59 -16.46
N GLU A 167 -30.96 5.85 -17.21
CA GLU A 167 -30.88 5.61 -18.65
C GLU A 167 -30.59 4.16 -19.03
N GLY A 168 -30.37 3.27 -18.05
CA GLY A 168 -30.05 1.86 -18.28
C GLY A 168 -28.68 1.60 -18.88
N ARG A 169 -27.80 2.61 -18.94
CA ARG A 169 -26.44 2.50 -19.50
C ARG A 169 -25.45 1.88 -18.54
N VAL A 170 -25.71 2.03 -17.24
CA VAL A 170 -25.02 1.31 -16.18
C VAL A 170 -26.06 0.66 -15.27
N ARG A 171 -25.80 -0.53 -14.76
CA ARG A 171 -26.75 -1.23 -13.89
C ARG A 171 -26.55 -0.91 -12.42
N ALA A 172 -25.30 -0.69 -12.03
CA ALA A 172 -24.88 -0.23 -10.73
C ALA A 172 -23.79 0.82 -10.86
N ILE A 173 -23.71 1.70 -9.86
CA ILE A 173 -22.64 2.67 -9.71
C ILE A 173 -21.92 2.45 -8.39
N GLY A 174 -20.63 2.78 -8.36
CA GLY A 174 -19.81 2.61 -7.17
C GLY A 174 -18.65 3.60 -7.12
N VAL A 175 -17.77 3.38 -6.17
CA VAL A 175 -16.57 4.18 -5.96
C VAL A 175 -15.34 3.28 -5.80
N SER A 176 -14.16 3.85 -5.94
CA SER A 176 -12.91 3.16 -5.68
C SER A 176 -11.94 4.10 -4.96
N ASN A 177 -11.28 3.58 -3.93
CA ASN A 177 -10.35 4.33 -3.07
C ASN A 177 -11.00 5.43 -2.22
N PHE A 178 -12.29 5.31 -1.89
CA PHE A 178 -12.98 6.26 -1.02
C PHE A 178 -12.87 5.81 0.44
N ASN A 179 -12.61 6.76 1.34
CA ASN A 179 -12.61 6.53 2.78
C ASN A 179 -14.02 6.72 3.39
N ILE A 180 -14.15 6.47 4.70
CA ILE A 180 -15.44 6.56 5.41
C ILE A 180 -16.05 7.96 5.31
N VAL A 181 -15.26 9.02 5.57
CA VAL A 181 -15.76 10.42 5.55
C VAL A 181 -16.30 10.81 4.18
N GLN A 182 -15.64 10.37 3.10
CA GLN A 182 -16.09 10.61 1.73
C GLN A 182 -17.34 9.82 1.40
N LEU A 183 -17.43 8.56 1.84
CA LEU A 183 -18.64 7.75 1.69
C LEU A 183 -19.83 8.36 2.43
N GLU A 184 -19.64 8.85 3.66
CA GLU A 184 -20.70 9.52 4.42
C GLU A 184 -21.23 10.76 3.68
N ARG A 185 -20.33 11.60 3.16
CA ARG A 185 -20.72 12.77 2.33
C ARG A 185 -21.52 12.36 1.09
N LEU A 186 -21.12 11.29 0.41
CA LEU A 186 -21.87 10.76 -0.74
C LEU A 186 -23.23 10.20 -0.33
N LEU A 187 -23.30 9.40 0.73
CA LEU A 187 -24.53 8.76 1.19
C LEU A 187 -25.59 9.77 1.61
N VAL A 188 -25.19 10.90 2.21
CA VAL A 188 -26.11 12.01 2.54
C VAL A 188 -26.71 12.64 1.27
N ALA A 189 -25.94 12.70 0.19
CA ALA A 189 -26.35 13.37 -1.04
C ALA A 189 -27.03 12.45 -2.08
N ALA A 190 -26.78 11.14 -2.00
CA ALA A 190 -27.14 10.17 -3.02
C ALA A 190 -28.61 9.74 -2.95
N ARG A 191 -29.28 9.78 -4.10
CA ARG A 191 -30.51 9.03 -4.36
C ARG A 191 -30.19 7.58 -4.71
N VAL A 192 -29.17 7.35 -5.54
CA VAL A 192 -28.65 6.01 -5.83
C VAL A 192 -27.32 5.86 -5.08
N PRO A 193 -27.29 5.13 -3.96
CA PRO A 193 -26.07 4.98 -3.16
C PRO A 193 -25.02 4.15 -3.93
N PRO A 194 -23.72 4.32 -3.62
CA PRO A 194 -22.68 3.45 -4.17
C PRO A 194 -22.95 1.98 -3.80
N ALA A 195 -23.08 1.10 -4.78
CA ALA A 195 -23.27 -0.33 -4.55
C ALA A 195 -21.97 -1.05 -4.17
N VAL A 196 -20.83 -0.49 -4.59
CA VAL A 196 -19.49 -1.06 -4.38
C VAL A 196 -18.51 0.03 -3.97
N ASN A 197 -17.61 -0.28 -3.03
CA ASN A 197 -16.35 0.44 -2.83
C ASN A 197 -15.18 -0.51 -3.13
N GLN A 198 -14.46 -0.26 -4.23
CA GLN A 198 -13.30 -1.05 -4.62
C GLN A 198 -12.02 -0.46 -4.02
N VAL A 199 -11.37 -1.17 -3.10
CA VAL A 199 -10.21 -0.69 -2.33
C VAL A 199 -9.09 -1.71 -2.28
N GLU A 200 -7.89 -1.26 -1.95
CA GLU A 200 -6.80 -2.16 -1.58
C GLU A 200 -7.21 -2.95 -0.36
N THR A 201 -7.23 -4.28 -0.46
CA THR A 201 -7.48 -5.15 0.69
C THR A 201 -6.76 -6.47 0.49
N HIS A 202 -5.94 -6.86 1.46
CA HIS A 202 -5.21 -8.13 1.50
C HIS A 202 -4.80 -8.43 2.95
N ALA A 203 -4.14 -9.56 3.21
CA ALA A 203 -3.88 -10.02 4.58
C ALA A 203 -3.12 -9.00 5.47
N SER A 204 -2.23 -8.18 4.90
CA SER A 204 -1.53 -7.12 5.66
C SER A 204 -2.25 -5.76 5.72
N CYS A 205 -3.30 -5.55 4.93
CA CYS A 205 -4.09 -4.32 4.92
C CYS A 205 -5.56 -4.72 4.76
N GLN A 206 -6.19 -5.12 5.86
CA GLN A 206 -7.51 -5.78 5.81
C GLN A 206 -8.68 -4.81 5.84
N GLN A 207 -8.43 -3.53 6.14
CA GLN A 207 -9.42 -2.45 6.07
C GLN A 207 -10.67 -2.73 6.92
N SER A 208 -10.48 -3.30 8.11
CA SER A 208 -11.55 -3.82 8.97
C SER A 208 -12.63 -2.78 9.29
N GLU A 209 -12.24 -1.56 9.64
CA GLU A 209 -13.18 -0.47 9.94
C GLU A 209 -14.00 -0.05 8.71
N LEU A 210 -13.33 0.17 7.57
CA LEU A 210 -13.97 0.52 6.31
C LEU A 210 -14.93 -0.58 5.84
N ARG A 211 -14.51 -1.85 5.92
CA ARG A 211 -15.36 -2.99 5.57
C ARG A 211 -16.59 -3.10 6.46
N ALA A 212 -16.43 -2.88 7.76
CA ALA A 212 -17.55 -2.87 8.70
C ALA A 212 -18.52 -1.72 8.40
N PHE A 213 -18.00 -0.53 8.08
CA PHE A 213 -18.81 0.60 7.65
C PHE A 213 -19.58 0.29 6.36
N CYS A 214 -18.89 -0.14 5.30
CA CYS A 214 -19.50 -0.48 4.01
C CYS A 214 -20.61 -1.54 4.17
N ARG A 215 -20.37 -2.60 4.96
CA ARG A 215 -21.39 -3.62 5.24
C ARG A 215 -22.64 -3.04 5.90
N ARG A 216 -22.52 -2.12 6.86
CA ARG A 216 -23.68 -1.47 7.50
C ARG A 216 -24.48 -0.59 6.54
N GLN A 217 -23.84 -0.10 5.49
CA GLN A 217 -24.45 0.77 4.48
C GLN A 217 -24.90 0.01 3.21
N ASP A 218 -24.89 -1.34 3.24
CA ASP A 218 -25.17 -2.20 2.08
C ASP A 218 -24.29 -1.89 0.85
N ILE A 219 -23.02 -1.55 1.12
CA ILE A 219 -21.97 -1.32 0.12
C ILE A 219 -21.06 -2.54 0.14
N LEU A 220 -20.95 -3.24 -0.99
CA LEU A 220 -20.00 -4.35 -1.10
C LEU A 220 -18.56 -3.82 -1.23
N VAL A 221 -17.63 -4.45 -0.53
CA VAL A 221 -16.19 -4.20 -0.76
C VAL A 221 -15.66 -5.16 -1.81
N THR A 222 -14.98 -4.61 -2.81
CA THR A 222 -14.20 -5.38 -3.78
C THR A 222 -12.71 -5.10 -3.56
N ALA A 223 -11.94 -6.14 -3.26
CA ALA A 223 -10.51 -6.07 -3.02
C ALA A 223 -9.72 -6.07 -4.33
N TYR A 224 -9.05 -4.96 -4.63
CA TYR A 224 -7.91 -4.97 -5.54
C TYR A 224 -6.62 -5.27 -4.75
N SER A 225 -5.57 -5.67 -5.48
CA SER A 225 -4.32 -6.18 -4.88
C SER A 225 -4.54 -7.29 -3.83
N PRO A 226 -5.50 -8.24 -4.00
CA PRO A 226 -5.81 -9.22 -2.94
C PRO A 226 -4.64 -10.15 -2.60
N LEU A 227 -3.63 -10.20 -3.48
CA LEU A 227 -2.40 -10.97 -3.35
C LEU A 227 -1.16 -10.10 -3.04
N GLY A 228 -1.35 -8.84 -2.63
CA GLY A 228 -0.28 -7.89 -2.28
C GLY A 228 0.51 -7.33 -3.47
N SER A 229 0.03 -7.48 -4.70
CA SER A 229 0.58 -6.87 -5.91
C SER A 229 2.11 -6.93 -6.07
N PRO A 230 2.73 -8.14 -6.09
CA PRO A 230 4.19 -8.29 -6.11
C PRO A 230 4.90 -7.61 -7.31
N GLY A 231 4.19 -7.37 -8.43
CA GLY A 231 4.71 -6.66 -9.59
C GLY A 231 4.68 -5.13 -9.50
N SER A 232 3.97 -4.55 -8.52
CA SER A 232 3.81 -3.09 -8.38
C SER A 232 5.14 -2.38 -8.13
N ARG A 233 6.06 -3.02 -7.41
CA ARG A 233 7.41 -2.50 -7.08
C ARG A 233 8.19 -2.06 -8.32
N ALA A 234 8.25 -2.92 -9.34
CA ALA A 234 8.98 -2.63 -10.57
C ALA A 234 8.27 -1.52 -11.36
N HIS A 235 6.94 -1.56 -11.40
CA HIS A 235 6.16 -0.57 -12.14
C HIS A 235 6.33 0.85 -11.60
N PHE A 236 6.09 1.07 -10.30
CA PHE A 236 6.15 2.42 -9.73
C PHE A 236 7.54 3.02 -9.81
N LYS A 237 8.59 2.21 -9.57
CA LYS A 237 9.99 2.62 -9.73
C LYS A 237 10.29 3.07 -11.17
N ASN A 238 9.84 2.30 -12.16
CA ASN A 238 10.16 2.55 -13.56
C ASN A 238 9.32 3.67 -14.19
N LYS A 239 8.01 3.76 -13.84
CA LYS A 239 7.08 4.70 -14.46
C LYS A 239 7.24 6.14 -13.97
N TYR A 240 7.39 6.34 -12.66
CA TYR A 240 7.39 7.68 -12.06
C TYR A 240 8.81 8.20 -11.77
N ASN A 241 9.85 7.52 -12.29
CA ASN A 241 11.27 7.78 -11.97
C ASN A 241 11.51 8.01 -10.47
N TYR A 242 10.73 7.29 -9.65
CA TYR A 242 10.71 7.50 -8.22
C TYR A 242 11.98 6.89 -7.64
N ARG A 243 12.94 7.75 -7.29
CA ARG A 243 14.04 7.35 -6.42
C ARG A 243 13.45 7.14 -5.03
N TRP A 244 13.24 5.87 -4.68
CA TRP A 244 12.88 5.48 -3.32
C TRP A 244 13.99 5.96 -2.39
N CYS A 245 13.77 7.15 -1.84
CA CYS A 245 14.63 7.73 -0.86
C CYS A 245 14.31 7.00 0.45
N ALA A 246 15.09 5.99 0.79
CA ALA A 246 15.18 5.54 2.18
C ALA A 246 15.60 6.77 3.01
N GLY A 247 14.62 7.51 3.53
CA GLY A 247 14.81 8.76 4.24
C GLY A 247 15.70 9.78 3.52
N VAL A 248 15.23 10.45 2.46
CA VAL A 248 15.80 11.76 2.13
C VAL A 248 15.15 12.78 3.06
N ARG A 249 15.79 12.96 4.21
CA ARG A 249 15.71 14.19 5.00
C ARG A 249 16.17 15.33 4.10
N ARG A 250 15.23 16.12 3.56
CA ARG A 250 15.56 17.45 3.03
C ARG A 250 15.64 18.41 4.21
N SER A 251 16.84 18.94 4.40
CA SER A 251 17.25 19.87 5.44
C SER A 251 16.71 21.27 5.17
N TYR A 252 15.79 21.75 5.99
CA TYR A 252 15.61 23.18 6.25
C TYR A 252 15.11 23.33 7.69
N TRP A 253 15.96 23.84 8.58
CA TRP A 253 15.76 25.09 9.33
C TRP A 253 16.84 25.26 10.40
N GLN A 254 17.35 26.50 10.43
CA GLN A 254 18.18 27.08 11.48
C GLN A 254 17.30 27.64 12.61
N HIS A 255 17.89 27.64 13.81
CA HIS A 255 17.64 28.50 14.99
C HIS A 255 16.52 28.18 15.99
N LEU A 256 16.94 28.38 17.27
CA LEU A 256 16.24 28.41 18.57
C LEU A 256 15.97 27.02 19.18
N LEU A 257 16.40 26.64 20.39
CA LEU A 257 16.70 27.37 21.63
C LEU A 257 17.92 26.81 22.36
N ALA A 258 18.67 27.72 23.00
CA ALA A 258 19.55 27.41 24.10
C ALA A 258 18.73 27.04 25.33
N LEU A 259 19.09 25.94 26.00
CA LEU A 259 19.19 25.80 27.47
C LEU A 259 19.95 24.49 27.76
N SER A 260 20.90 24.61 28.68
CA SER A 260 21.93 23.67 29.11
C SER A 260 21.48 22.21 29.33
N TYR A 261 22.40 21.25 29.10
CA TYR A 261 22.55 19.88 29.68
C TYR A 261 23.03 18.79 28.70
N LEU A 262 23.54 19.13 27.52
CA LEU A 262 23.96 18.14 26.51
C LEU A 262 25.38 18.44 25.97
N CYS A 263 26.34 17.53 26.20
CA CYS A 263 27.58 17.51 25.43
C CYS A 263 27.33 16.69 24.16
N LEU A 264 26.96 17.38 23.07
CA LEU A 264 26.40 16.74 21.88
C LEU A 264 27.42 16.06 20.96
N LYS A 265 28.72 16.39 21.05
CA LYS A 265 29.69 15.89 20.08
C LYS A 265 31.13 16.15 20.53
N VAL A 266 31.94 15.09 20.65
CA VAL A 266 33.40 15.21 20.75
C VAL A 266 34.00 14.61 19.48
N VAL A 267 34.64 15.46 18.67
CA VAL A 267 35.41 15.03 17.50
C VAL A 267 36.84 15.44 17.76
N CYS A 268 37.75 14.46 17.80
CA CYS A 268 39.16 14.72 17.94
C CYS A 268 39.87 14.45 16.63
N TRP A 269 40.62 15.43 16.14
CA TRP A 269 41.60 15.24 15.09
C TRP A 269 42.99 15.11 15.76
N SER A 270 43.75 14.12 15.29
CA SER A 270 45.20 13.94 15.46
C SER A 270 45.84 13.56 16.82
N LYS A 271 45.19 13.59 18.00
CA LYS A 271 45.85 13.10 19.25
C LYS A 271 45.94 11.57 19.36
N LYS A 272 46.96 11.05 20.07
CA LYS A 272 47.17 9.60 20.32
C LYS A 272 46.20 9.02 21.36
N GLU A 273 45.69 9.84 22.26
CA GLU A 273 44.71 9.49 23.29
C GLU A 273 43.65 10.59 23.40
N LEU A 274 42.41 10.21 23.67
CA LEU A 274 41.30 11.13 23.94
C LEU A 274 40.80 10.89 25.37
N LEU A 275 41.24 11.72 26.30
CA LEU A 275 40.61 11.84 27.62
C LEU A 275 39.45 12.84 27.50
N ALA A 276 38.23 12.33 27.43
CA ALA A 276 37.02 13.14 27.55
C ALA A 276 36.53 13.06 29.00
N THR A 277 36.72 14.12 29.78
CA THR A 277 36.19 14.24 31.14
C THR A 277 35.12 15.32 31.18
N SER A 278 33.93 14.99 31.69
CA SER A 278 32.91 15.97 32.07
C SER A 278 32.57 15.74 33.53
N PRO A 279 32.77 16.71 34.43
CA PRO A 279 32.56 16.51 35.86
C PRO A 279 31.09 16.35 36.27
N ARG A 280 30.11 16.59 35.36
CA ARG A 280 28.67 16.54 35.66
C ARG A 280 27.80 15.77 34.66
N SER A 281 28.34 15.17 33.60
CA SER A 281 27.53 14.47 32.57
C SER A 281 27.44 12.95 32.80
N GLN A 282 26.24 12.38 32.68
CA GLN A 282 25.98 10.93 32.81
C GLN A 282 25.87 10.18 31.47
N LEU A 283 25.98 10.86 30.32
CA LEU A 283 25.70 10.28 29.00
C LEU A 283 26.74 10.69 27.95
N CYS A 284 27.23 9.73 27.15
CA CYS A 284 28.05 9.98 25.95
C CYS A 284 27.38 9.35 24.72
N GLN A 285 26.86 10.16 23.80
CA GLN A 285 26.09 9.66 22.64
C GLN A 285 26.96 9.17 21.48
N LYS A 286 28.16 9.70 21.27
CA LYS A 286 28.96 9.38 20.07
C LYS A 286 30.44 9.68 20.24
N VAL A 287 31.27 8.67 19.99
CA VAL A 287 32.73 8.82 19.82
C VAL A 287 33.09 8.36 18.41
N VAL A 288 33.79 9.21 17.66
CA VAL A 288 34.26 8.90 16.30
C VAL A 288 35.78 9.03 16.30
N CYS A 289 36.49 7.96 15.95
CA CYS A 289 37.94 7.95 15.82
C CYS A 289 38.35 7.52 14.41
N TRP A 290 39.34 8.18 13.85
CA TRP A 290 39.87 7.90 12.50
C TRP A 290 41.35 7.49 12.59
N GLY A 291 41.69 6.32 12.06
CA GLY A 291 43.08 5.94 11.72
C GLY A 291 44.02 5.43 12.83
N LYS A 292 43.54 5.00 14.01
CA LYS A 292 44.41 4.58 15.15
C LYS A 292 44.32 3.09 15.48
N LYS A 293 45.32 2.54 16.22
CA LYS A 293 45.45 1.11 16.56
C LYS A 293 44.59 0.68 17.76
N GLU A 294 44.35 1.56 18.74
CA GLU A 294 43.59 1.28 19.95
C GLU A 294 42.78 2.51 20.38
N LEU A 295 41.63 2.28 21.01
CA LEU A 295 40.78 3.31 21.59
C LEU A 295 40.44 2.91 23.03
N LEU A 296 41.07 3.56 24.02
CA LEU A 296 40.74 3.40 25.43
C LEU A 296 39.75 4.50 25.84
N VAL A 297 38.54 4.11 26.25
CA VAL A 297 37.57 5.02 26.86
C VAL A 297 37.49 4.69 28.34
N GLN A 298 38.11 5.51 29.18
CA GLN A 298 38.02 5.37 30.64
C GLN A 298 37.19 6.53 31.21
N SER A 299 36.17 6.18 31.97
CA SER A 299 35.47 7.12 32.84
C SER A 299 35.09 6.44 34.13
N PRO A 300 35.32 7.07 35.29
CA PRO A 300 34.96 6.48 36.57
C PRO A 300 33.44 6.35 36.81
N ARG A 301 32.58 6.96 35.98
CA ARG A 301 31.11 7.08 36.24
C ARG A 301 30.17 6.92 35.03
N PHE A 302 30.60 6.51 33.84
CA PHE A 302 29.65 6.30 32.72
C PHE A 302 28.85 4.98 32.87
N GLN A 303 27.53 5.03 32.72
CA GLN A 303 26.65 3.84 32.69
C GLN A 303 26.22 3.39 31.29
N LEU A 304 26.44 4.20 30.24
CA LEU A 304 26.05 3.87 28.86
C LEU A 304 27.02 4.44 27.82
N CYS A 305 27.41 3.61 26.84
CA CYS A 305 28.14 4.02 25.64
C CYS A 305 27.34 3.60 24.41
N VAL A 306 26.85 4.57 23.61
CA VAL A 306 25.76 4.34 22.64
C VAL A 306 26.25 4.10 21.20
N LYS A 307 27.50 4.43 20.86
CA LYS A 307 28.01 4.17 19.50
C LYS A 307 29.53 4.28 19.37
N MET A 308 30.17 3.22 18.88
CA MET A 308 31.58 3.21 18.47
C MET A 308 31.69 2.90 16.97
N VAL A 309 32.42 3.73 16.24
CA VAL A 309 32.66 3.54 14.80
C VAL A 309 34.15 3.60 14.54
N CYS A 310 34.72 2.50 14.03
CA CYS A 310 36.13 2.38 13.67
C CYS A 310 36.29 2.10 12.17
N TRP A 311 37.31 2.68 11.56
CA TRP A 311 37.63 2.49 10.14
C TRP A 311 39.07 1.93 9.99
N GLY A 312 39.20 0.76 9.35
CA GLY A 312 40.42 0.34 8.66
C GLY A 312 41.44 -0.61 9.33
N LYS A 313 41.15 -1.46 10.34
CA LYS A 313 42.17 -2.42 10.91
C LYS A 313 41.66 -3.82 11.35
N LYS A 314 42.59 -4.71 11.78
CA LYS A 314 42.48 -6.21 11.92
C LYS A 314 41.76 -6.73 13.17
N GLU A 315 41.80 -6.03 14.29
CA GLU A 315 41.11 -6.44 15.52
C GLU A 315 40.59 -5.20 16.25
N LEU A 316 39.48 -5.36 16.99
CA LEU A 316 38.89 -4.33 17.85
C LEU A 316 38.81 -4.89 19.26
N LEU A 317 39.47 -4.24 20.22
CA LEU A 317 39.37 -4.58 21.64
C LEU A 317 38.64 -3.45 22.37
N ALA A 318 37.37 -3.67 22.72
CA ALA A 318 36.61 -2.77 23.57
C ALA A 318 36.56 -3.36 24.99
N LYS A 319 37.23 -2.71 25.95
CA LYS A 319 37.15 -3.08 27.37
C LYS A 319 36.39 -2.00 28.13
N SER A 320 35.23 -2.34 28.67
CA SER A 320 34.48 -1.46 29.58
C SER A 320 34.20 -2.18 30.90
N PRO A 321 35.01 -1.98 31.94
CA PRO A 321 34.98 -2.81 33.15
C PRO A 321 33.70 -2.72 34.01
N ARG A 322 32.80 -1.77 33.74
CA ARG A 322 31.57 -1.54 34.52
C ARG A 322 30.30 -1.23 33.68
N SER A 323 30.35 -1.31 32.35
CA SER A 323 29.20 -0.94 31.50
C SER A 323 28.16 -2.08 31.45
N GLN A 324 26.87 -1.76 31.65
CA GLN A 324 25.79 -2.76 31.59
C GLN A 324 25.17 -2.92 30.19
N LEU A 325 25.47 -2.02 29.25
CA LEU A 325 24.97 -2.07 27.88
C LEU A 325 26.04 -1.59 26.88
N CYS A 326 26.25 -2.34 25.80
CA CYS A 326 27.01 -1.90 24.63
C CYS A 326 26.06 -1.89 23.43
N VAL A 327 25.76 -0.71 22.89
CA VAL A 327 24.81 -0.56 21.79
C VAL A 327 25.59 -0.31 20.51
N LYS A 328 25.68 -1.33 19.66
CA LYS A 328 26.09 -1.26 18.25
C LYS A 328 27.57 -0.98 17.96
N VAL A 329 28.27 -2.05 17.56
CA VAL A 329 29.58 -2.00 16.91
C VAL A 329 29.38 -2.15 15.39
N VAL A 330 29.98 -1.27 14.60
CA VAL A 330 29.95 -1.35 13.13
C VAL A 330 31.38 -1.49 12.61
N CYS A 331 31.67 -2.62 11.97
CA CYS A 331 32.98 -2.95 11.38
C CYS A 331 32.84 -3.16 9.88
N TRP A 332 33.87 -2.76 9.12
CA TRP A 332 33.93 -2.92 7.67
C TRP A 332 35.07 -3.87 7.28
N GLY A 333 34.72 -5.01 6.66
CA GLY A 333 35.61 -5.86 5.87
C GLY A 333 36.38 -7.02 6.54
N LYS A 334 35.84 -7.80 7.51
CA LYS A 334 36.56 -8.97 8.12
C LYS A 334 35.76 -10.25 8.42
N LYS A 335 36.52 -11.33 8.69
CA LYS A 335 36.14 -12.76 8.82
C LYS A 335 35.73 -13.23 10.23
N GLU A 336 36.05 -12.52 11.33
CA GLU A 336 35.68 -12.93 12.70
C GLU A 336 35.69 -11.74 13.69
N LEU A 337 34.88 -11.82 14.75
CA LEU A 337 34.75 -10.83 15.83
C LEU A 337 34.82 -11.57 17.18
N LEU A 338 35.69 -11.13 18.10
CA LEU A 338 35.78 -11.64 19.47
C LEU A 338 35.44 -10.52 20.45
N GLU A 339 34.27 -10.61 21.10
CA GLU A 339 33.88 -9.74 22.20
C GLU A 339 33.93 -10.52 23.51
N THR A 340 34.70 -10.05 24.49
CA THR A 340 34.77 -10.65 25.84
C THR A 340 34.25 -9.63 26.84
N SER A 341 32.99 -9.77 27.23
CA SER A 341 32.40 -9.02 28.35
C SER A 341 31.86 -10.01 29.39
N PRO A 342 32.61 -10.29 30.46
CA PRO A 342 32.24 -11.32 31.44
C PRO A 342 31.01 -10.96 32.31
N ARG A 343 30.36 -9.80 32.12
CA ARG A 343 29.16 -9.37 32.89
C ARG A 343 28.05 -8.67 32.08
N SER A 344 28.11 -8.67 30.73
CA SER A 344 27.03 -8.05 29.91
C SER A 344 25.76 -8.92 29.90
N GLN A 345 24.59 -8.30 30.09
CA GLN A 345 23.28 -8.99 29.99
C GLN A 345 22.59 -8.86 28.63
N LEU A 346 23.06 -8.01 27.72
CA LEU A 346 22.45 -7.84 26.39
C LEU A 346 23.48 -7.35 25.37
N CYS A 347 23.59 -8.00 24.21
CA CYS A 347 24.31 -7.47 23.04
C CYS A 347 23.29 -7.17 21.94
N VAL A 348 23.09 -5.88 21.62
CA VAL A 348 22.07 -5.45 20.65
C VAL A 348 22.75 -5.12 19.33
N LYS A 349 22.75 -6.11 18.45
CA LYS A 349 22.98 -6.01 16.99
C LYS A 349 24.42 -5.67 16.57
N VAL A 350 25.15 -6.71 16.18
CA VAL A 350 26.39 -6.64 15.38
C VAL A 350 26.00 -6.57 13.91
N VAL A 351 26.52 -5.60 13.16
CA VAL A 351 26.27 -5.47 11.72
C VAL A 351 27.59 -5.62 10.96
N CYS A 352 27.73 -6.75 10.25
CA CYS A 352 28.80 -7.02 9.29
C CYS A 352 28.23 -7.04 7.88
N TRP A 353 28.96 -6.48 6.91
CA TRP A 353 28.58 -6.50 5.50
C TRP A 353 29.47 -7.49 4.73
N GLY A 354 28.86 -8.44 4.00
CA GLY A 354 29.54 -9.27 2.98
C GLY A 354 29.60 -10.81 3.13
N LYS A 355 28.75 -11.49 3.93
CA LYS A 355 28.70 -12.98 3.98
C LYS A 355 27.31 -13.57 4.29
N LYS A 356 27.13 -14.88 4.03
CA LYS A 356 25.88 -15.68 4.09
C LYS A 356 25.53 -16.34 5.43
N GLU A 357 26.42 -16.41 6.42
CA GLU A 357 26.10 -16.92 7.78
C GLU A 357 26.89 -16.17 8.87
N LEU A 358 26.29 -16.09 10.07
CA LEU A 358 26.83 -15.42 11.25
C LEU A 358 26.93 -16.44 12.41
N LEU A 359 28.11 -16.61 13.00
CA LEU A 359 28.32 -17.35 14.25
C LEU A 359 28.58 -16.34 15.37
N ALA A 360 27.68 -16.30 16.35
CA ALA A 360 27.86 -15.56 17.60
C ALA A 360 27.65 -16.54 18.75
N THR A 361 28.65 -16.70 19.62
CA THR A 361 28.54 -17.51 20.84
C THR A 361 28.30 -16.60 22.04
N SER A 362 27.23 -16.87 22.78
CA SER A 362 26.93 -16.29 24.09
C SER A 362 27.10 -17.39 25.14
N THR A 363 27.75 -17.09 26.27
CA THR A 363 27.94 -18.05 27.37
C THR A 363 26.77 -18.10 28.36
N ASN A 364 25.61 -17.47 28.08
CA ASN A 364 24.44 -17.49 28.96
C ASN A 364 23.19 -18.11 28.30
N GLN A 365 22.64 -19.15 28.93
CA GLN A 365 21.55 -20.02 28.46
C GLN A 365 20.11 -19.46 28.58
N ARG A 366 19.89 -18.14 28.58
CA ARG A 366 18.53 -17.56 28.60
C ARG A 366 18.42 -16.35 27.69
N CYS A 367 18.12 -16.59 26.42
CA CYS A 367 17.69 -15.56 25.47
C CYS A 367 16.55 -16.12 24.61
N GLU A 368 15.31 -15.96 25.08
CA GLU A 368 14.12 -16.04 24.22
C GLU A 368 13.58 -14.61 24.07
N THR A 369 13.86 -13.98 22.93
CA THR A 369 13.02 -12.92 22.32
C THR A 369 13.61 -12.52 20.97
N CYS A 370 13.02 -13.04 19.88
CA CYS A 370 13.24 -12.52 18.54
C CYS A 370 12.42 -11.23 18.38
N LEU A 371 13.07 -10.06 18.53
CA LEU A 371 12.50 -8.77 18.12
C LEU A 371 12.99 -8.45 16.70
N ILE A 372 12.17 -8.80 15.71
CA ILE A 372 12.33 -8.32 14.33
C ILE A 372 11.84 -6.87 14.31
N ILE A 373 12.76 -5.91 14.37
CA ILE A 373 12.46 -4.49 14.14
C ILE A 373 12.81 -4.19 12.68
N GLY A 374 11.76 -4.02 11.87
CA GLY A 374 11.82 -3.77 10.43
C GLY A 374 12.33 -2.38 10.05
N GLY A 375 12.61 -2.22 8.74
CA GLY A 375 12.61 -0.92 8.08
C GLY A 375 13.92 -0.46 7.42
N SER A 376 14.40 -1.18 6.40
CA SER A 376 15.03 -0.58 5.21
C SER A 376 14.88 -1.58 4.05
N PRO A 377 15.15 -1.23 2.78
CA PRO A 377 14.32 -1.29 1.54
C PRO A 377 13.56 -2.62 1.18
N GLU A 378 13.16 -3.39 2.19
CA GLU A 378 12.51 -4.71 2.26
C GLU A 378 11.02 -4.60 2.66
N THR A 379 10.39 -3.45 2.39
CA THR A 379 9.19 -2.96 3.11
C THR A 379 7.83 -3.37 2.52
N TYR A 380 7.73 -4.45 1.75
CA TYR A 380 6.43 -5.00 1.34
C TYR A 380 6.21 -6.37 1.96
N PRO A 381 5.08 -6.63 2.60
CA PRO A 381 4.81 -7.94 3.17
C PRO A 381 4.74 -8.99 2.07
N ASP A 382 5.60 -10.01 2.16
CA ASP A 382 5.54 -11.19 1.32
C ASP A 382 4.43 -12.12 1.81
N HIS A 383 3.22 -11.88 1.32
CA HIS A 383 2.05 -12.67 1.69
C HIS A 383 2.16 -14.13 1.24
N MET A 384 2.79 -14.38 0.08
CA MET A 384 2.85 -15.71 -0.52
C MET A 384 3.75 -16.64 0.27
N ASN A 385 4.85 -16.12 0.82
CA ASN A 385 5.81 -16.92 1.60
C ASN A 385 5.62 -16.76 3.12
N HIS A 386 4.56 -16.09 3.57
CA HIS A 386 4.31 -15.93 5.00
C HIS A 386 4.05 -17.30 5.66
N PRO A 387 4.73 -17.66 6.78
CA PRO A 387 4.64 -18.99 7.38
C PRO A 387 3.21 -19.44 7.73
N VAL A 388 2.38 -18.53 8.22
CA VAL A 388 0.95 -18.81 8.50
C VAL A 388 0.21 -19.23 7.23
N VAL A 389 0.39 -18.48 6.14
CA VAL A 389 -0.29 -18.75 4.85
C VAL A 389 0.19 -20.07 4.27
N GLN A 390 1.50 -20.32 4.29
CA GLN A 390 2.11 -21.58 3.83
C GLN A 390 1.62 -22.80 4.63
N ASN A 391 1.45 -22.65 5.94
CA ASN A 391 0.96 -23.73 6.79
C ASN A 391 -0.50 -24.07 6.47
N ILE A 392 -1.38 -23.06 6.39
CA ILE A 392 -2.79 -23.25 6.03
C ILE A 392 -2.90 -23.84 4.62
N ALA A 393 -2.12 -23.35 3.66
CA ALA A 393 -2.09 -23.86 2.29
C ALA A 393 -1.79 -25.37 2.24
N ARG A 394 -0.80 -25.83 3.03
CA ARG A 394 -0.45 -27.24 3.14
C ARG A 394 -1.57 -28.08 3.76
N CYS A 395 -2.22 -27.58 4.82
CA CYS A 395 -3.33 -28.27 5.48
C CYS A 395 -4.52 -28.50 4.54
N HIS A 396 -4.81 -27.55 3.65
CA HIS A 396 -5.91 -27.65 2.68
C HIS A 396 -5.52 -28.29 1.34
N ASN A 397 -4.24 -28.62 1.12
CA ASN A 397 -3.70 -28.99 -0.19
C ASN A 397 -4.06 -27.94 -1.28
N LYS A 398 -3.87 -26.66 -0.94
CA LYS A 398 -4.14 -25.49 -1.78
C LYS A 398 -2.89 -24.64 -1.92
N THR A 399 -2.93 -23.65 -2.82
CA THR A 399 -1.83 -22.70 -2.97
C THR A 399 -1.98 -21.52 -1.99
N PRO A 400 -0.88 -20.84 -1.62
CA PRO A 400 -0.94 -19.60 -0.83
C PRO A 400 -1.88 -18.55 -1.44
N ALA A 401 -1.94 -18.45 -2.77
CA ALA A 401 -2.84 -17.53 -3.46
C ALA A 401 -4.32 -17.88 -3.20
N GLN A 402 -4.68 -19.16 -3.27
CA GLN A 402 -6.04 -19.63 -2.96
C GLN A 402 -6.42 -19.34 -1.51
N ILE A 403 -5.52 -19.55 -0.55
CA ILE A 403 -5.77 -19.22 0.87
C ILE A 403 -6.04 -17.73 1.06
N LEU A 404 -5.20 -16.86 0.47
CA LEU A 404 -5.35 -15.41 0.58
C LEU A 404 -6.65 -14.89 -0.07
N LEU A 405 -7.03 -15.45 -1.22
CA LEU A 405 -8.30 -15.10 -1.87
C LEU A 405 -9.50 -15.59 -1.07
N LYS A 406 -9.43 -16.84 -0.58
CA LYS A 406 -10.47 -17.45 0.23
C LYS A 406 -10.71 -16.69 1.54
N HIS A 407 -9.65 -16.23 2.19
CA HIS A 407 -9.70 -15.38 3.39
C HIS A 407 -10.60 -14.16 3.20
N LEU A 408 -10.49 -13.47 2.07
CA LEU A 408 -11.33 -12.30 1.77
C LEU A 408 -12.75 -12.71 1.39
N VAL A 409 -12.91 -13.70 0.51
CA VAL A 409 -14.21 -14.14 0.00
C VAL A 409 -15.10 -14.70 1.12
N GLN A 410 -14.57 -15.51 2.04
CA GLN A 410 -15.34 -16.02 3.19
C GLN A 410 -15.83 -14.92 4.12
N GLN A 411 -15.16 -13.77 4.14
CA GLN A 411 -15.60 -12.62 4.94
C GLN A 411 -16.50 -11.65 4.17
N GLY A 412 -17.02 -12.07 3.01
CA GLY A 412 -17.95 -11.30 2.19
C GLY A 412 -17.30 -10.18 1.38
N VAL A 413 -16.05 -10.36 0.96
CA VAL A 413 -15.32 -9.41 0.11
C VAL A 413 -15.14 -10.03 -1.28
N ALA A 414 -15.58 -9.35 -2.33
CA ALA A 414 -15.28 -9.78 -3.70
C ALA A 414 -13.79 -9.52 -4.00
N VAL A 415 -13.16 -10.37 -4.81
CA VAL A 415 -11.72 -10.25 -5.13
C VAL A 415 -11.50 -10.19 -6.63
N ILE A 416 -10.54 -9.38 -7.07
CA ILE A 416 -10.18 -9.23 -8.49
C ILE A 416 -8.68 -9.47 -8.73
N PRO A 417 -8.16 -10.70 -8.48
CA PRO A 417 -6.75 -10.99 -8.70
C PRO A 417 -6.36 -10.78 -10.17
N LYS A 418 -5.29 -10.02 -10.40
CA LYS A 418 -4.73 -9.80 -11.73
C LYS A 418 -3.72 -10.88 -12.09
N SER A 419 -3.89 -11.50 -13.25
CA SER A 419 -2.91 -12.41 -13.85
C SER A 419 -2.99 -12.39 -15.37
N ILE A 420 -1.87 -12.69 -16.02
CA ILE A 420 -1.81 -13.03 -17.46
C ILE A 420 -1.26 -14.45 -17.67
N ASN A 421 -0.97 -15.16 -16.58
CA ASN A 421 -0.52 -16.54 -16.61
C ASN A 421 -1.75 -17.46 -16.53
N PRO A 422 -1.98 -18.34 -17.53
CA PRO A 422 -3.19 -19.14 -17.63
C PRO A 422 -3.37 -20.09 -16.43
N ALA A 423 -2.29 -20.72 -15.95
CA ALA A 423 -2.35 -21.61 -14.80
C ALA A 423 -2.80 -20.86 -13.54
N ARG A 424 -2.25 -19.66 -13.29
CA ARG A 424 -2.67 -18.82 -12.15
C ARG A 424 -4.10 -18.31 -12.30
N ILE A 425 -4.54 -17.98 -13.51
CA ILE A 425 -5.93 -17.57 -13.76
C ILE A 425 -6.89 -18.70 -13.36
N ALA A 426 -6.63 -19.92 -13.84
CA ALA A 426 -7.43 -21.10 -13.49
C ALA A 426 -7.35 -21.45 -12.00
N GLU A 427 -6.18 -21.33 -11.37
CA GLU A 427 -5.99 -21.59 -9.94
C GLU A 427 -6.79 -20.62 -9.05
N ASN A 428 -6.77 -19.32 -9.38
CA ASN A 428 -7.33 -18.25 -8.54
C ASN A 428 -8.86 -18.32 -8.37
N ILE A 429 -9.57 -18.99 -9.28
CA ILE A 429 -11.04 -19.16 -9.21
C ILE A 429 -11.45 -20.43 -8.46
N GLN A 430 -10.52 -21.37 -8.25
CA GLN A 430 -10.74 -22.66 -7.59
C GLN A 430 -10.65 -22.52 -6.06
N ILE A 431 -11.50 -21.66 -5.49
CA ILE A 431 -11.53 -21.36 -4.05
C ILE A 431 -12.88 -21.71 -3.38
N PHE A 432 -13.74 -22.42 -4.10
CA PHE A 432 -15.11 -22.71 -3.65
C PHE A 432 -15.31 -24.15 -3.18
N ASP A 433 -14.28 -24.99 -3.23
CA ASP A 433 -14.30 -26.41 -2.85
C ASP A 433 -13.69 -26.70 -1.47
N PHE A 434 -13.33 -25.66 -0.72
CA PHE A 434 -12.85 -25.75 0.67
C PHE A 434 -13.34 -24.56 1.50
N GLU A 435 -13.19 -24.61 2.82
CA GLU A 435 -13.49 -23.52 3.75
C GLU A 435 -12.38 -23.40 4.80
N LEU A 436 -12.00 -22.17 5.13
CA LEU A 436 -11.13 -21.87 6.25
C LEU A 436 -11.93 -21.89 7.54
N ASP A 437 -11.41 -22.56 8.57
CA ASP A 437 -12.05 -22.57 9.87
C ASP A 437 -11.85 -21.25 10.65
N VAL A 438 -12.51 -21.11 11.79
CA VAL A 438 -12.45 -19.90 12.62
C VAL A 438 -11.02 -19.62 13.12
N ASN A 439 -10.24 -20.65 13.44
CA ASN A 439 -8.87 -20.49 13.91
C ASN A 439 -7.95 -20.01 12.78
N GLU A 440 -8.09 -20.59 11.58
CA GLU A 440 -7.34 -20.19 10.38
C GLU A 440 -7.67 -18.76 9.96
N LEU A 441 -8.96 -18.39 9.97
CA LEU A 441 -9.40 -17.02 9.75
C LEU A 441 -8.78 -16.07 10.78
N ASN A 442 -8.75 -16.43 12.06
CA ASN A 442 -8.14 -15.61 13.10
C ASN A 442 -6.62 -15.47 12.93
N GLN A 443 -5.94 -16.54 12.52
CA GLN A 443 -4.50 -16.49 12.21
C GLN A 443 -4.24 -15.54 11.04
N LEU A 444 -5.03 -15.61 9.96
CA LEU A 444 -4.90 -14.69 8.82
C LEU A 444 -5.29 -13.25 9.18
N ASN A 445 -6.31 -13.07 10.03
CA ASN A 445 -6.71 -11.75 10.54
C ASN A 445 -5.60 -11.10 11.36
N SER A 446 -4.81 -11.87 12.12
CA SER A 446 -3.66 -11.36 12.88
C SER A 446 -2.51 -10.84 12.03
N LEU A 447 -2.53 -11.06 10.71
CA LEU A 447 -1.53 -10.53 9.78
C LEU A 447 -1.76 -9.05 9.44
N ASP A 448 -2.89 -8.46 9.84
CA ASP A 448 -3.22 -7.06 9.55
C ASP A 448 -2.16 -6.12 10.14
N GLN A 449 -1.66 -5.22 9.30
CA GLN A 449 -0.75 -4.14 9.69
C GLN A 449 -1.44 -2.79 9.57
N GLY A 450 -2.74 -2.77 9.24
CA GLY A 450 -3.50 -1.55 9.00
C GLY A 450 -2.87 -0.72 7.88
N GLU A 451 -2.76 0.59 8.10
CA GLU A 451 -2.19 1.53 7.14
C GLU A 451 -0.70 1.28 6.81
N GLU A 452 0.05 0.61 7.68
CA GLU A 452 1.46 0.25 7.39
C GLU A 452 1.56 -0.86 6.34
N GLY A 453 0.51 -1.68 6.19
CA GLY A 453 0.45 -2.69 5.15
C GLY A 453 0.02 -2.16 3.79
N ARG A 454 -0.43 -0.89 3.69
CA ARG A 454 -0.94 -0.28 2.45
C ARG A 454 0.19 -0.06 1.43
N ILE A 455 0.00 -0.61 0.24
CA ILE A 455 0.91 -0.56 -0.90
C ILE A 455 0.58 0.60 -1.84
N VAL A 456 -0.71 0.92 -2.00
CA VAL A 456 -1.18 1.96 -2.91
C VAL A 456 -1.58 3.19 -2.10
N ASP A 457 -0.68 4.18 -2.02
CA ASP A 457 -0.87 5.41 -1.23
C ASP A 457 -0.91 6.70 -2.06
N TYR A 458 -0.69 6.60 -3.38
CA TYR A 458 -0.64 7.71 -4.33
C TYR A 458 0.45 8.75 -4.11
N ASN A 459 1.35 8.60 -3.15
CA ASN A 459 2.38 9.60 -2.80
C ASN A 459 3.44 9.83 -3.92
N TRP A 460 3.34 9.08 -5.02
CA TRP A 460 4.07 9.35 -6.26
C TRP A 460 3.50 10.53 -7.07
N TYR A 461 2.28 10.99 -6.78
CA TYR A 461 1.74 12.24 -7.32
C TYR A 461 2.13 13.39 -6.40
N LYS A 462 2.94 14.31 -6.92
CA LYS A 462 3.46 15.45 -6.15
C LYS A 462 2.30 16.32 -5.63
N GLY A 463 2.25 16.54 -4.32
CA GLY A 463 1.27 17.41 -3.66
C GLY A 463 -0.11 16.80 -3.47
N VAL A 464 -0.28 15.50 -3.74
CA VAL A 464 -1.57 14.81 -3.59
C VAL A 464 -2.04 14.77 -2.14
N GLU A 465 -1.12 14.74 -1.19
CA GLU A 465 -1.39 14.76 0.24
C GLU A 465 -2.08 16.05 0.70
N ALA A 466 -1.95 17.14 -0.08
CA ALA A 466 -2.61 18.41 0.16
C ALA A 466 -3.95 18.53 -0.58
N HIS A 467 -4.31 17.54 -1.41
CA HIS A 467 -5.59 17.54 -2.12
C HIS A 467 -6.75 17.36 -1.13
N PRO A 468 -7.81 18.19 -1.17
CA PRO A 468 -8.93 18.13 -0.21
C PRO A 468 -9.60 16.75 -0.13
N GLU A 469 -9.62 16.05 -1.26
CA GLU A 469 -10.18 14.70 -1.38
C GLU A 469 -9.14 13.56 -1.34
N TYR A 470 -7.94 13.78 -0.78
CA TYR A 470 -6.99 12.69 -0.56
C TYR A 470 -7.54 11.68 0.46
N PRO A 471 -7.65 10.38 0.14
CA PRO A 471 -8.38 9.44 0.99
C PRO A 471 -7.59 8.91 2.19
N PHE A 472 -6.26 9.03 2.21
CA PHE A 472 -5.39 8.34 3.18
C PHE A 472 -4.77 9.29 4.21
N THR A 473 -5.54 10.27 4.67
CA THR A 473 -5.08 11.31 5.62
C THR A 473 -4.63 10.75 6.97
N GLU A 474 -5.13 9.59 7.40
CA GLU A 474 -4.69 8.94 8.65
C GLU A 474 -3.18 8.65 8.64
N ARG A 475 -2.60 8.37 7.47
CA ARG A 475 -1.14 8.18 7.32
C ARG A 475 -0.33 9.45 7.56
N LEU A 476 -0.97 10.61 7.46
CA LEU A 476 -0.36 11.91 7.71
C LEU A 476 -0.40 12.25 9.21
N LYS A 477 -1.24 11.61 10.02
CA LYS A 477 -1.32 11.96 11.44
C LYS A 477 -0.04 11.52 12.17
N PRO A 478 0.51 12.36 13.08
CA PRO A 478 1.60 11.95 13.95
C PRO A 478 1.16 10.75 14.79
N LYS A 479 1.98 9.70 14.84
CA LYS A 479 1.71 8.55 15.70
C LYS A 479 1.92 8.94 17.15
N ILE A 480 0.93 8.63 17.97
CA ILE A 480 0.98 8.80 19.42
C ILE A 480 1.03 7.39 20.02
N ASP A 481 2.06 7.11 20.82
CA ASP A 481 2.20 5.84 21.50
C ASP A 481 1.09 5.64 22.55
N LYS A 482 0.99 4.43 23.10
CA LYS A 482 -0.02 4.08 24.13
C LYS A 482 0.11 4.91 25.43
N ASN A 483 1.18 5.66 25.58
CA ASN A 483 1.48 6.52 26.73
C ASN A 483 1.30 8.01 26.42
N GLY A 484 0.79 8.36 25.22
CA GLY A 484 0.55 9.75 24.84
C GLY A 484 1.77 10.48 24.27
N HIS A 485 2.89 9.81 24.00
CA HIS A 485 4.06 10.43 23.38
C HIS A 485 3.99 10.37 21.86
N PHE A 486 4.41 11.45 21.21
CA PHE A 486 4.69 11.40 19.77
C PHE A 486 5.81 10.38 19.50
N GLU A 487 5.50 9.33 18.75
CA GLU A 487 6.54 8.52 18.13
C GLU A 487 7.32 9.43 17.17
N SER A 488 8.65 9.41 17.27
CA SER A 488 9.50 10.34 16.51
C SER A 488 9.53 10.03 15.01
N ASN A 489 8.45 10.34 14.32
CA ASN A 489 8.41 10.54 12.87
C ASN A 489 8.35 12.05 12.63
N THR A 490 9.52 12.65 12.47
CA THR A 490 9.67 14.06 12.15
C THR A 490 9.11 14.36 10.76
N SER A 491 7.90 14.89 10.68
CA SER A 491 7.44 15.65 9.51
C SER A 491 6.10 16.35 9.77
N PHE A 492 6.11 17.54 10.39
CA PHE A 492 5.09 18.58 10.17
C PHE A 492 5.68 19.93 10.60
N ILE A 493 5.92 20.83 9.64
CA ILE A 493 5.77 22.28 9.84
C ILE A 493 5.02 22.79 8.61
N ALA A 494 3.89 23.42 8.88
CA ALA A 494 3.01 24.08 7.93
C ALA A 494 3.59 25.44 7.49
N SER A 495 3.15 25.86 6.29
CA SER A 495 3.17 27.21 5.67
C SER A 495 4.50 27.95 5.58
#